data_AF-A0A6G7ZCD2-F1
#
_entry.id   AF-A0A6G7ZCD2-F1
#
_cell.length_a   1.000
_cell.length_b   1.000
_cell.length_c   1.000
_cell.angle_alpha   90.00
_cell.angle_beta   90.00
_cell.angle_gamma   90.00
#
_symmetry.space_group_name_H-M   'P 1'
#
loop_
_entity.id
_entity.type
_entity.pdbx_description
1 polymer ?
#
loop_
_entity_poly.entity_id
_entity_poly.type
_entity_poly.pdbx_seq_one_letter_code
_entity_poly.pdbx_strand_id
1 'polypeptide(L)'
;MPYKKAQHIFKEALEWITDYVEGEIDFDTIVSNYEDRITEPQSDSFDLLLELSSNQSQLLTDIDDLLDQRIITLYDPDEVDMISEYALKTKLKQCLNDYNERN
;
A
#
# COMPACT_ATOMS: atom_id res chain seq x y z
N MET A 1 5.99 19.75 11.83
CA MET A 1 7.19 18.91 11.66
C MET A 1 6.84 17.79 10.69
N PRO A 2 7.58 17.64 9.58
CA PRO A 2 7.29 16.71 8.49
C PRO A 2 7.20 15.24 8.96
N TYR A 3 8.05 14.80 9.87
CA TYR A 3 7.98 13.47 10.50
C TYR A 3 6.61 13.08 11.08
N LYS A 4 5.92 13.99 11.79
CA LYS A 4 4.59 13.69 12.37
C LYS A 4 3.53 13.48 11.28
N LYS A 5 3.68 14.17 10.15
CA LYS A 5 2.80 14.03 8.99
C LYS A 5 3.05 12.69 8.30
N ALA A 6 4.32 12.33 8.07
CA ALA A 6 4.69 11.04 7.48
C ALA A 6 4.18 9.86 8.31
N GLN A 7 4.35 9.89 9.63
CA GLN A 7 3.83 8.84 10.51
C GLN A 7 2.29 8.74 10.53
N HIS A 8 1.59 9.85 10.33
CA HIS A 8 0.13 9.83 10.26
C HIS A 8 -0.35 9.19 8.96
N ILE A 9 0.24 9.61 7.83
CA ILE A 9 -0.05 9.04 6.51
C ILE A 9 0.26 7.54 6.48
N PHE A 10 1.40 7.13 7.03
CA PHE A 10 1.77 5.72 7.11
C PHE A 10 0.72 4.89 7.89
N LYS A 11 0.26 5.38 9.04
CA LYS A 11 -0.78 4.69 9.81
C LYS A 11 -2.10 4.59 9.06
N GLU A 12 -2.50 5.68 8.42
CA GLU A 12 -3.72 5.74 7.60
C GLU A 12 -3.67 4.71 6.46
N ALA A 13 -2.52 4.59 5.78
CA ALA A 13 -2.31 3.58 4.74
C ALA A 13 -2.42 2.14 5.28
N LEU A 14 -1.88 1.87 6.48
CA LEU A 14 -1.99 0.54 7.09
C LEU A 14 -3.41 0.21 7.51
N GLU A 15 -4.17 1.19 8.00
CA GLU A 15 -5.58 1.02 8.36
C GLU A 15 -6.38 0.59 7.12
N TRP A 16 -6.26 1.31 5.99
CA TRP A 16 -6.97 0.91 4.77
C TRP A 16 -6.58 -0.48 4.26
N ILE A 17 -5.30 -0.84 4.31
CA ILE A 17 -4.85 -2.18 3.88
C ILE A 17 -5.40 -3.25 4.81
N THR A 18 -5.49 -2.98 6.11
CA THR A 18 -6.10 -3.88 7.09
C THR A 18 -7.59 -4.06 6.79
N ASP A 19 -8.32 -2.95 6.64
CA ASP A 19 -9.75 -2.93 6.33
C ASP A 19 -10.04 -3.70 5.03
N TYR A 20 -9.20 -3.53 4.00
CA TYR A 20 -9.34 -4.25 2.74
C TYR A 20 -9.09 -5.77 2.91
N VAL A 21 -8.04 -6.15 3.63
CA VAL A 21 -7.72 -7.57 3.92
C VAL A 21 -8.83 -8.22 4.74
N GLU A 22 -9.45 -7.50 5.67
CA GLU A 22 -10.57 -7.96 6.49
C GLU A 22 -11.92 -7.91 5.74
N GLY A 23 -11.96 -7.27 4.59
CA GLY A 23 -13.15 -7.17 3.73
C GLY A 23 -14.14 -6.10 4.17
N GLU A 24 -13.69 -5.13 4.96
CA GLU A 24 -14.48 -3.96 5.36
C GLU A 24 -14.60 -2.92 4.25
N ILE A 25 -13.59 -2.84 3.36
CA ILE A 25 -13.61 -2.00 2.16
C ILE A 25 -13.28 -2.80 0.90
N ASP A 26 -13.69 -2.30 -0.27
CA ASP A 26 -13.44 -2.91 -1.57
C ASP A 26 -12.10 -2.47 -2.19
N PHE A 27 -11.72 -3.14 -3.29
CA PHE A 27 -10.46 -2.89 -3.98
C PHE A 27 -10.39 -1.47 -4.60
N ASP A 28 -11.48 -1.00 -5.17
CA ASP A 28 -11.51 0.33 -5.81
C ASP A 28 -11.32 1.45 -4.78
N THR A 29 -11.86 1.27 -3.56
CA THR A 29 -11.71 2.19 -2.43
C THR A 29 -10.26 2.26 -1.96
N ILE A 30 -9.58 1.12 -1.79
CA ILE A 30 -8.17 1.14 -1.35
C ILE A 30 -7.27 1.77 -2.41
N VAL A 31 -7.44 1.44 -3.69
CA VAL A 31 -6.63 2.03 -4.78
C VAL A 31 -6.80 3.55 -4.80
N SER A 32 -8.04 4.03 -4.77
CA SER A 32 -8.32 5.48 -4.76
C SER A 32 -7.65 6.17 -3.57
N ASN A 33 -7.78 5.59 -2.37
CA ASN A 33 -7.16 6.16 -1.17
C ASN A 33 -5.62 6.14 -1.25
N TYR A 34 -5.02 5.06 -1.79
CA TYR A 34 -3.57 4.94 -1.92
C TYR A 34 -3.01 5.93 -2.94
N GLU A 35 -3.66 6.06 -4.09
CA GLU A 35 -3.27 7.02 -5.13
C GLU A 35 -3.33 8.47 -4.62
N ASP A 36 -4.48 8.88 -4.06
CA ASP A 36 -4.72 10.24 -3.60
C ASP A 36 -3.79 10.67 -2.44
N ARG A 37 -3.31 9.71 -1.62
CA ARG A 37 -2.59 10.01 -0.37
C ARG A 37 -1.14 9.61 -0.31
N ILE A 38 -0.70 8.66 -1.12
CA ILE A 38 0.67 8.14 -1.09
C ILE A 38 1.43 8.56 -2.34
N THR A 39 0.82 8.47 -3.52
CA THR A 39 1.51 8.75 -4.80
C THR A 39 1.29 10.19 -5.28
N GLU A 40 0.08 10.73 -5.18
CA GLU A 40 -0.25 12.07 -5.71
C GLU A 40 0.33 13.27 -4.92
N PRO A 41 0.44 13.27 -3.56
CA PRO A 41 0.94 14.43 -2.81
C PRO A 41 2.47 14.60 -2.78
N GLN A 42 3.21 13.88 -3.63
CA GLN A 42 4.66 14.01 -3.80
C GLN A 42 5.01 15.37 -4.43
N SER A 43 5.07 16.41 -3.59
CA SER A 43 5.51 17.75 -3.97
C SER A 43 7.02 17.89 -3.80
N ASP A 44 7.64 18.86 -4.48
CA ASP A 44 9.08 19.20 -4.36
C ASP A 44 9.59 19.44 -2.93
N SER A 45 8.71 19.55 -1.93
CA SER A 45 9.02 19.88 -0.54
C SER A 45 8.73 18.77 0.48
N PHE A 46 8.13 17.65 0.07
CA PHE A 46 7.79 16.55 0.96
C PHE A 46 7.78 15.22 0.20
N ASP A 47 8.83 14.43 0.42
CA ASP A 47 8.93 13.05 -0.03
C ASP A 47 8.60 12.15 1.16
N LEU A 48 7.47 11.44 1.07
CA LEU A 48 6.99 10.57 2.14
C LEU A 48 7.98 9.44 2.44
N LEU A 49 8.60 8.86 1.42
CA LEU A 49 9.48 7.69 1.57
C LEU A 49 10.80 8.08 2.24
N LEU A 50 11.28 9.31 2.03
CA LEU A 50 12.47 9.84 2.70
C LEU A 50 12.23 10.22 4.17
N GLU A 51 10.99 10.51 4.56
CA GLU A 51 10.63 10.89 5.93
C GLU A 51 10.28 9.70 6.83
N LEU A 52 10.14 8.50 6.24
CA LEU A 52 9.82 7.25 6.92
C LEU A 52 11.08 6.44 7.24
N SER A 53 10.96 5.48 8.16
CA SER A 53 12.04 4.51 8.38
C SER A 53 12.18 3.57 7.19
N SER A 54 13.36 2.98 6.99
CA SER A 54 13.58 2.04 5.89
C SER A 54 12.57 0.88 5.84
N ASN A 55 12.13 0.39 7.01
CA ASN A 55 11.11 -0.66 7.08
C ASN A 55 9.73 -0.15 6.67
N GLN A 56 9.38 1.08 7.04
CA GLN A 56 8.10 1.69 6.71
C GLN A 56 8.02 2.01 5.21
N SER A 57 9.09 2.59 4.65
CA SER A 57 9.16 2.89 3.21
C SER A 57 9.11 1.60 2.39
N GLN A 58 9.85 0.56 2.79
CA GLN A 58 9.80 -0.73 2.10
C GLN A 58 8.40 -1.34 2.14
N LEU A 59 7.71 -1.29 3.28
CA LEU A 59 6.35 -1.82 3.38
C LEU A 59 5.38 -1.07 2.44
N LEU A 60 5.46 0.26 2.36
CA LEU A 60 4.61 1.01 1.43
C LEU A 60 4.90 0.65 -0.02
N THR A 61 6.17 0.51 -0.41
CA THR A 61 6.54 0.06 -1.77
C THR A 61 6.03 -1.34 -2.06
N ASP A 62 6.17 -2.29 -1.13
CA ASP A 62 5.68 -3.66 -1.31
C ASP A 62 4.15 -3.69 -1.49
N ILE A 63 3.43 -2.82 -0.78
CA ILE A 63 1.97 -2.68 -0.92
C ILE A 63 1.61 -2.07 -2.27
N ASP A 64 2.26 -0.99 -2.67
CA ASP A 64 2.05 -0.29 -3.94
C ASP A 64 2.23 -1.25 -5.13
N ASP A 65 3.34 -1.99 -5.16
CA ASP A 65 3.63 -3.00 -6.19
C ASP A 65 2.53 -4.07 -6.30
N LEU A 66 1.94 -4.47 -5.17
CA LEU A 66 0.86 -5.47 -5.13
C LEU A 66 -0.47 -4.91 -5.63
N LEU A 67 -0.78 -3.66 -5.30
CA LEU A 67 -1.97 -2.98 -5.81
C LEU A 67 -1.86 -2.78 -7.33
N ASP A 68 -0.70 -2.33 -7.81
CA ASP A 68 -0.41 -2.17 -9.24
C ASP A 68 -0.53 -3.47 -10.03
N GLN A 69 0.04 -4.57 -9.52
CA GLN A 69 -0.14 -5.89 -10.14
C GLN A 69 -1.61 -6.27 -10.28
N ARG A 70 -2.43 -5.94 -9.27
CA ARG A 70 -3.86 -6.23 -9.31
C ARG A 70 -4.60 -5.33 -10.29
N ILE A 71 -4.24 -4.05 -10.37
CA ILE A 71 -4.74 -3.12 -11.37
C ILE A 71 -4.45 -3.66 -12.77
N ILE A 72 -3.19 -4.01 -13.06
CA ILE A 72 -2.77 -4.59 -14.34
C ILE A 72 -3.58 -5.86 -14.65
N THR A 73 -3.74 -6.76 -13.68
CA THR A 73 -4.55 -7.99 -13.86
C THR A 73 -6.00 -7.70 -14.25
N LEU A 74 -6.59 -6.60 -13.78
CA LEU A 74 -7.96 -6.21 -14.11
C LEU A 74 -8.07 -5.60 -15.52
N TYR A 75 -7.03 -4.87 -15.97
CA TYR A 75 -6.99 -4.22 -17.27
C TYR A 75 -6.51 -5.13 -18.41
N ASP A 76 -5.56 -6.01 -18.14
CA ASP A 76 -5.01 -6.97 -19.08
C ASP A 76 -4.91 -8.38 -18.44
N PRO A 77 -5.99 -9.18 -18.53
CA PRO A 77 -6.02 -10.52 -17.95
C PRO A 77 -5.19 -11.55 -18.73
N ASP A 78 -4.55 -11.17 -19.84
CA ASP A 78 -3.66 -12.07 -20.61
C ASP A 78 -2.17 -11.88 -20.23
N GLU A 79 -1.85 -10.98 -19.30
CA GLU A 79 -0.49 -10.80 -18.80
C GLU A 79 0.02 -11.97 -17.93
N VAL A 80 1.34 -12.10 -17.85
CA VAL A 80 2.01 -13.22 -17.17
C VAL A 80 1.96 -13.08 -15.64
N ASP A 81 1.90 -11.86 -15.11
CA ASP A 81 1.94 -11.55 -13.68
C ASP A 81 0.54 -11.28 -13.09
N MET A 82 -0.42 -12.16 -13.39
CA MET A 82 -1.75 -12.07 -12.83
C MET A 82 -1.78 -12.35 -11.32
N ILE A 83 -2.46 -11.48 -10.57
CA ILE A 83 -2.79 -11.70 -9.17
C ILE A 83 -4.30 -11.68 -8.95
N SER A 84 -4.83 -12.78 -8.43
CA SER A 84 -6.23 -12.84 -7.99
C SER A 84 -6.43 -12.03 -6.70
N GLU A 85 -7.66 -11.56 -6.45
CA GLU A 85 -7.97 -10.79 -5.23
C GLU A 85 -7.62 -11.57 -3.95
N TYR A 86 -7.90 -12.88 -3.93
CA TYR A 86 -7.55 -13.75 -2.80
C TYR A 86 -6.03 -13.83 -2.59
N ALA A 87 -5.26 -13.97 -3.67
CA ALA A 87 -3.81 -13.98 -3.61
C ALA A 87 -3.25 -12.62 -3.15
N LEU A 88 -3.82 -11.51 -3.63
CA LEU A 88 -3.49 -10.16 -3.20
C LEU A 88 -3.68 -10.00 -1.68
N LYS A 89 -4.88 -10.29 -1.15
CA LYS A 89 -5.17 -10.20 0.28
C LYS A 89 -4.23 -11.07 1.12
N THR A 90 -3.89 -12.26 0.62
CA THR A 90 -2.93 -13.16 1.30
C THR A 90 -1.53 -12.55 1.34
N LYS A 91 -1.04 -12.00 0.23
CA LYS A 91 0.28 -11.36 0.17
C LYS A 91 0.35 -10.08 1.02
N LEU A 92 -0.68 -9.22 0.96
CA LEU A 92 -0.76 -8.02 1.79
C LEU A 92 -0.73 -8.37 3.28
N LYS A 93 -1.48 -9.40 3.70
CA LYS A 93 -1.44 -9.90 5.07
C LYS A 93 -0.04 -10.40 5.46
N GLN A 94 0.68 -11.04 4.55
CA GLN A 94 2.06 -11.45 4.79
C GLN A 94 2.99 -10.24 4.97
N CYS A 95 2.89 -9.22 4.11
CA CYS A 95 3.66 -7.99 4.23
C CYS A 95 3.45 -7.30 5.60
N LEU A 96 2.20 -7.22 6.06
CA LEU A 96 1.87 -6.68 7.38
C LEU A 96 2.49 -7.49 8.52
N ASN A 97 2.42 -8.83 8.45
CA ASN A 97 3.03 -9.70 9.46
C ASN A 97 4.56 -9.56 9.48
N ASP A 98 5.20 -9.59 8.32
CA ASP A 98 6.65 -9.44 8.19
C ASP A 98 7.14 -8.10 8.76
N TYR A 99 6.38 -7.02 8.54
CA TYR A 99 6.70 -5.73 9.14
C TYR A 99 6.58 -5.75 10.66
N ASN A 100 5.52 -6.37 11.20
CA ASN A 100 5.31 -6.49 12.65
C ASN A 100 6.36 -7.37 13.34
N GLU A 101 6.93 -8.36 12.65
CA GLU A 101 8.02 -9.19 13.22
C GLU A 101 9.37 -8.46 13.24
N ARG A 102 9.54 -7.44 12.39
CA ARG A 102 10.80 -6.68 12.25
C ARG A 102 10.87 -5.43 13.13
N ASN A 103 9.77 -5.03 13.79
CA ASN A 103 9.67 -3.80 14.59
C ASN A 103 9.06 -4.07 15.96
#